data_AF-A0A4Q3R8G7-F1
#
_entry.id   AF-A0A4Q3R8G7-F1
#
_cell.length_a   1.000
_cell.length_b   1.000
_cell.length_c   1.000
_cell.angle_alpha   90.00
_cell.angle_beta   90.00
_cell.angle_gamma   90.00
#
_symmetry.space_group_name_H-M   'P 1'
#
loop_
_entity.id
_entity.type
_entity.pdbx_description
1 polymer ?
#
loop_
_entity_poly.entity_id
_entity_poly.type
_entity_poly.pdbx_seq_one_letter_code
_entity_poly.pdbx_strand_id
1 'polypeptide(L)'
;MKQLIFFFTFFFTFAGAPAQKQQQYTNPILSGFYPDPSICRVGDDYYLVNSTFSYFPGIPVFLSKDLVNWKLIGHVITREEQMDFTGKGVSRSLFAPTIRFHDGLFYLTCTMIDGGGNFVVTAKNPAGPWSNPTWLPIDGIDPSLYFDDDGKS
;
A
#
# COMPACT_ATOMS: atom_id res chain seq x y z
N MET A 1 6.17 -71.66 -38.23
CA MET A 1 5.33 -70.49 -37.87
C MET A 1 6.20 -69.54 -37.03
N LYS A 2 6.64 -68.40 -37.56
CA LYS A 2 7.40 -67.38 -36.82
C LYS A 2 6.49 -66.17 -36.61
N GLN A 3 6.16 -65.88 -35.34
CA GLN A 3 5.37 -64.72 -34.95
C GLN A 3 6.25 -63.46 -35.00
N LEU A 4 5.77 -62.39 -35.62
CA LEU A 4 6.47 -61.11 -35.71
C LEU A 4 5.80 -60.13 -34.72
N ILE A 5 6.53 -59.68 -33.71
CA ILE A 5 6.07 -58.68 -32.73
C ILE A 5 6.51 -57.30 -33.24
N PHE A 6 5.55 -56.39 -33.45
CA PHE A 6 5.81 -54.98 -33.75
C PHE A 6 5.89 -54.17 -32.46
N PHE A 7 7.04 -53.53 -32.21
CA PHE A 7 7.17 -52.48 -31.19
C PHE A 7 6.76 -51.13 -31.80
N PHE A 8 5.68 -50.53 -31.31
CA PHE A 8 5.34 -49.14 -31.60
C PHE A 8 5.97 -48.24 -30.52
N THR A 9 7.01 -47.50 -30.89
CA THR A 9 7.57 -46.45 -30.04
C THR A 9 6.74 -45.17 -30.23
N PHE A 10 6.03 -44.76 -29.18
CA PHE A 10 5.31 -43.49 -29.15
C PHE A 10 6.29 -42.37 -28.80
N PHE A 11 6.58 -41.46 -29.73
CA PHE A 11 7.30 -40.22 -29.43
C PHE A 11 6.33 -39.19 -28.87
N PHE A 12 6.38 -38.95 -27.55
CA PHE A 12 5.75 -37.77 -26.94
C PHE A 12 6.66 -36.56 -27.15
N THR A 13 6.28 -35.67 -28.05
CA THR A 13 6.87 -34.32 -28.12
C THR A 13 6.32 -33.49 -26.97
N PHE A 14 7.12 -33.25 -25.94
CA PHE A 14 6.85 -32.19 -24.98
C PHE A 14 6.99 -30.85 -25.70
N ALA A 15 5.87 -30.25 -26.10
CA ALA A 15 5.84 -28.82 -26.42
C ALA A 15 6.08 -28.07 -25.10
N GLY A 16 7.30 -27.58 -24.90
CA GLY A 16 7.64 -26.74 -23.76
C GLY A 16 6.70 -25.53 -23.71
N ALA A 17 6.08 -25.29 -22.57
CA ALA A 17 5.29 -24.08 -22.36
C ALA A 17 6.15 -22.85 -22.68
N PRO A 18 5.61 -21.82 -23.36
CA PRO A 18 6.37 -20.62 -23.64
C PRO A 18 6.87 -20.02 -22.33
N ALA A 19 8.18 -19.73 -22.26
CA ALA A 19 8.76 -19.04 -21.13
C ALA A 19 8.01 -17.72 -20.91
N GLN A 20 7.46 -17.53 -19.71
CA GLN A 20 6.74 -16.32 -19.36
C GLN A 20 7.72 -15.15 -19.42
N LYS A 21 7.51 -14.22 -20.37
CA LYS A 21 8.38 -13.06 -20.55
C LYS A 21 8.39 -12.26 -19.24
N GLN A 22 9.55 -12.19 -18.60
CA GLN A 22 9.72 -11.46 -17.34
C GLN A 22 9.32 -10.00 -17.57
N GLN A 23 8.30 -9.51 -16.85
CA GLN A 23 7.89 -8.12 -16.93
C GLN A 23 9.06 -7.26 -16.44
N GLN A 24 9.64 -6.48 -17.35
CA GLN A 24 10.68 -5.51 -17.01
C GLN A 24 10.02 -4.25 -16.45
N TYR A 25 10.60 -3.71 -15.39
CA TYR A 25 10.19 -2.43 -14.79
C TYR A 25 11.43 -1.60 -14.47
N THR A 26 11.23 -0.30 -14.24
CA THR A 26 12.30 0.64 -13.92
C THR A 26 12.02 1.28 -12.58
N ASN A 27 13.04 1.30 -11.72
CA ASN A 27 13.00 2.04 -10.47
C ASN A 27 13.48 3.50 -10.66
N PRO A 28 12.97 4.44 -9.84
CA PRO A 28 11.94 4.23 -8.81
C PRO A 28 10.52 4.12 -9.42
N ILE A 29 9.67 3.24 -8.86
CA ILE A 29 8.25 3.09 -9.27
C ILE A 29 7.41 4.35 -9.00
N LEU A 30 7.85 5.20 -8.06
CA LEU A 30 7.36 6.55 -7.81
C LEU A 30 8.56 7.48 -7.69
N SER A 31 8.76 8.38 -8.66
CA SER A 31 9.87 9.33 -8.67
C SER A 31 9.49 10.66 -8.02
N GLY A 32 10.46 11.32 -7.37
CA GLY A 32 10.23 12.59 -6.67
C GLY A 32 10.09 12.41 -5.15
N PHE A 33 9.22 13.20 -4.54
CA PHE A 33 9.03 13.25 -3.08
C PHE A 33 7.99 12.23 -2.61
N TYR A 34 8.40 10.96 -2.55
CA TYR A 34 7.55 9.85 -2.08
C TYR A 34 8.29 8.97 -1.06
N PRO A 35 8.56 9.48 0.16
CA PRO A 35 9.24 8.74 1.21
C PRO A 35 8.31 7.74 1.90
N ASP A 36 8.90 6.84 2.68
CA ASP A 36 8.22 5.94 3.61
C ASP A 36 7.01 5.20 2.99
N PRO A 37 7.20 4.47 1.87
CA PRO A 37 6.11 3.77 1.22
C PRO A 37 5.55 2.66 2.12
N SER A 38 4.25 2.72 2.39
CA SER A 38 3.50 1.60 2.99
C SER A 38 2.45 1.10 2.02
N ILE A 39 2.32 -0.22 1.92
CA ILE A 39 1.48 -0.89 0.92
C ILE A 39 0.50 -1.88 1.58
N CYS A 40 -0.69 -1.99 1.02
CA CYS A 40 -1.62 -3.09 1.30
C CYS A 40 -2.32 -3.56 0.02
N ARG A 41 -2.87 -4.78 0.05
CA ARG A 41 -3.61 -5.39 -1.07
C ARG A 41 -5.06 -5.63 -0.66
N VAL A 42 -6.00 -5.35 -1.58
CA VAL A 42 -7.42 -5.70 -1.45
C VAL A 42 -7.90 -6.34 -2.74
N GLY A 43 -8.25 -7.63 -2.70
CA GLY A 43 -8.54 -8.38 -3.93
C GLY A 43 -7.34 -8.35 -4.87
N ASP A 44 -7.50 -7.78 -6.06
CA ASP A 44 -6.42 -7.64 -7.07
C ASP A 44 -5.83 -6.23 -7.15
N ASP A 45 -6.22 -5.34 -6.24
CA ASP A 45 -5.74 -3.97 -6.16
C ASP A 45 -4.68 -3.80 -5.07
N TYR A 46 -3.68 -2.99 -5.38
CA TYR A 46 -2.62 -2.58 -4.45
C TYR A 46 -2.72 -1.09 -4.17
N TYR A 47 -2.59 -0.73 -2.90
CA TYR A 47 -2.65 0.65 -2.44
C TYR A 47 -1.35 1.03 -1.76
N LEU A 48 -0.80 2.19 -2.10
CA LEU A 48 0.45 2.68 -1.53
C LEU A 48 0.25 4.10 -1.01
N VAL A 49 0.81 4.37 0.17
CA VAL A 49 0.81 5.71 0.78
C VAL A 49 2.23 6.15 1.12
N ASN A 50 2.44 7.46 1.20
CA ASN A 50 3.74 8.07 1.53
C ASN A 50 3.58 9.19 2.56
N SER A 51 4.63 9.44 3.34
CA SER A 51 4.71 10.61 4.21
C SER A 51 4.69 11.90 3.40
N THR A 52 4.08 12.97 3.94
CA THR A 52 4.03 14.29 3.28
C THR A 52 4.55 15.44 4.13
N PHE A 53 4.94 15.17 5.38
CA PHE A 53 5.35 16.21 6.32
C PHE A 53 4.28 17.31 6.43
N SER A 54 4.63 18.58 6.25
CA SER A 54 3.69 19.71 6.39
C SER A 54 3.05 20.14 5.06
N TYR A 55 3.14 19.32 4.01
CA TYR A 55 2.46 19.57 2.74
C TYR A 55 0.99 19.13 2.81
N PHE A 56 0.10 19.98 2.26
CA PHE A 56 -1.34 19.76 2.21
C PHE A 56 -1.85 19.84 0.76
N PRO A 57 -2.75 18.94 0.31
CA PRO A 57 -3.33 17.80 1.04
C PRO A 57 -2.29 16.73 1.40
N GLY A 58 -2.44 16.12 2.58
CA GLY A 58 -1.46 15.23 3.18
C GLY A 58 -1.70 13.75 2.87
N ILE A 59 -0.62 12.98 2.82
CA ILE A 59 -0.55 11.52 2.60
C ILE A 59 -1.27 11.10 1.30
N PRO A 60 -0.59 11.12 0.14
CA PRO A 60 -1.17 10.66 -1.11
C PRO A 60 -1.49 9.16 -1.04
N VAL A 61 -2.55 8.76 -1.73
CA VAL A 61 -2.94 7.36 -1.90
C VAL A 61 -2.84 7.00 -3.37
N PHE A 62 -2.01 6.02 -3.68
CA PHE A 62 -1.82 5.47 -5.01
C PHE A 62 -2.51 4.12 -5.16
N LEU A 63 -2.98 3.83 -6.37
CA LEU A 63 -3.56 2.55 -6.77
C LEU A 63 -2.73 1.93 -7.89
N SER A 64 -2.50 0.62 -7.81
CA SER A 64 -1.91 -0.18 -8.87
C SER A 64 -2.58 -1.55 -9.00
N LYS A 65 -2.54 -2.11 -10.21
CA LYS A 65 -2.93 -3.51 -10.51
C LYS A 65 -1.71 -4.42 -10.71
N ASP A 66 -0.53 -3.85 -10.92
CA ASP A 66 0.66 -4.58 -11.39
C ASP A 66 1.94 -4.26 -10.59
N LEU A 67 1.83 -3.46 -9.52
CA LEU A 67 2.94 -2.98 -8.67
C LEU A 67 3.97 -2.09 -9.37
N VAL A 68 3.79 -1.80 -10.67
CA VAL A 68 4.72 -1.03 -11.50
C VAL A 68 4.12 0.33 -11.85
N ASN A 69 2.87 0.34 -12.31
CA ASN A 69 2.15 1.53 -12.73
C ASN A 69 1.22 1.98 -11.61
N TRP A 70 1.46 3.17 -11.08
CA TRP A 70 0.74 3.72 -9.93
C TRP A 70 -0.01 4.99 -10.31
N LYS A 71 -1.30 5.05 -9.98
CA LYS A 71 -2.16 6.22 -10.18
C LYS A 71 -2.49 6.85 -8.84
N LEU A 72 -2.24 8.16 -8.68
CA LEU A 72 -2.76 8.92 -7.55
C LEU A 72 -4.29 8.93 -7.60
N ILE A 73 -4.95 8.43 -6.55
CA ILE A 73 -6.42 8.36 -6.46
C ILE A 73 -7.01 9.31 -5.42
N GLY A 74 -6.19 9.86 -4.51
CA GLY A 74 -6.64 10.78 -3.48
C GLY A 74 -5.57 11.06 -2.44
N HIS A 75 -5.98 11.71 -1.36
CA HIS A 75 -5.16 12.03 -0.19
C HIS A 75 -5.95 11.71 1.08
N VAL A 76 -5.26 11.37 2.16
CA VAL A 76 -5.90 11.01 3.44
C VAL A 76 -6.30 12.26 4.23
N ILE A 77 -5.43 13.27 4.26
CA ILE A 77 -5.68 14.54 4.96
C ILE A 77 -6.05 15.61 3.93
N THR A 78 -7.35 15.88 3.80
CA THR A 78 -7.93 16.79 2.80
C THR A 78 -8.77 17.90 3.39
N ARG A 79 -8.98 17.90 4.72
CA ARG A 79 -9.83 18.87 5.41
C ARG A 79 -9.13 19.44 6.63
N GLU A 80 -9.35 20.72 6.92
CA GLU A 80 -8.71 21.43 8.03
C GLU A 80 -9.06 20.82 9.39
N GLU A 81 -10.28 20.29 9.56
CA GLU A 81 -10.69 19.64 10.81
C GLU A 81 -9.96 18.31 11.08
N GLN A 82 -9.32 17.73 10.06
CA GLN A 82 -8.44 16.58 10.28
C GLN A 82 -7.10 17.04 10.85
N MET A 83 -6.57 18.18 10.38
CA MET A 83 -5.23 18.62 10.73
C MET A 83 -4.93 20.07 10.35
N ASP A 84 -4.25 20.77 11.26
CA ASP A 84 -3.72 22.12 11.04
C ASP A 84 -2.18 22.08 10.98
N PHE A 85 -1.63 22.57 9.87
CA PHE A 85 -0.19 22.67 9.60
C PHE A 85 0.36 24.10 9.76
N THR A 86 -0.47 25.04 10.24
CA THR A 86 -0.09 26.45 10.37
C THR A 86 1.16 26.61 11.25
N GLY A 87 2.16 27.30 10.71
CA GLY A 87 3.43 27.57 11.40
C GLY A 87 4.37 26.37 11.57
N LYS A 88 4.06 25.21 10.98
CA LYS A 88 4.93 24.02 11.04
C LYS A 88 6.08 24.12 10.04
N GLY A 89 7.24 23.59 10.42
CA GLY A 89 8.40 23.50 9.52
C GLY A 89 8.18 22.51 8.38
N VAL A 90 8.78 22.74 7.22
CA VAL A 90 8.54 21.95 5.98
C VAL A 90 8.73 20.43 6.17
N SER A 91 9.66 20.01 7.03
CA SER A 91 9.95 18.60 7.35
C SER A 91 9.38 18.15 8.70
N ARG A 92 8.30 18.79 9.18
CA ARG A 92 7.58 18.43 10.41
C ARG A 92 6.19 17.90 10.08
N SER A 93 5.36 17.64 11.09
CA SER A 93 4.00 17.12 10.94
C SER A 93 3.95 15.65 10.51
N LEU A 94 3.53 15.31 9.29
CA LEU A 94 3.18 13.94 8.90
C LEU A 94 4.40 13.08 8.53
N PHE A 95 4.82 12.23 9.45
CA PHE A 95 5.93 11.26 9.27
C PHE A 95 5.42 9.96 8.61
N ALA A 96 6.16 8.86 8.73
CA ALA A 96 5.86 7.61 8.02
C ALA A 96 4.43 7.11 8.30
N PRO A 97 3.58 6.97 7.26
CA PRO A 97 2.27 6.38 7.40
C PRO A 97 2.31 4.86 7.18
N THR A 98 1.37 4.14 7.77
CA THR A 98 1.11 2.74 7.46
C THR A 98 -0.33 2.54 7.02
N ILE A 99 -0.55 1.90 5.87
CA ILE A 99 -1.89 1.52 5.39
C ILE A 99 -2.13 0.02 5.57
N ARG A 100 -3.29 -0.34 6.10
CA ARG A 100 -3.79 -1.72 6.23
C ARG A 100 -5.24 -1.78 5.79
N PHE A 101 -5.66 -2.95 5.33
CA PHE A 101 -7.06 -3.25 5.07
C PHE A 101 -7.46 -4.46 5.90
N HIS A 102 -8.57 -4.33 6.62
CA HIS A 102 -9.12 -5.39 7.44
C HIS A 102 -10.64 -5.24 7.50
N ASP A 103 -11.38 -6.32 7.29
CA ASP A 103 -12.84 -6.39 7.39
C ASP A 103 -13.61 -5.27 6.67
N GLY A 104 -13.23 -4.98 5.43
CA GLY A 104 -13.94 -3.99 4.60
C GLY A 104 -13.57 -2.54 4.87
N LEU A 105 -12.58 -2.29 5.73
CA LEU A 105 -12.15 -0.95 6.11
C LEU A 105 -10.65 -0.76 5.93
N PHE A 106 -10.27 0.38 5.36
CA PHE A 106 -8.90 0.84 5.36
C PHE A 106 -8.59 1.54 6.68
N TYR A 107 -7.45 1.20 7.24
CA TYR A 107 -6.84 1.84 8.40
C TYR A 107 -5.55 2.49 7.94
N LEU A 108 -5.35 3.74 8.34
CA LEU A 108 -4.07 4.41 8.18
C LEU A 108 -3.59 4.91 9.55
N THR A 109 -2.40 4.49 9.94
CA THR A 109 -1.68 5.06 11.08
C THR A 109 -0.58 6.00 10.61
N CYS A 110 -0.31 7.05 11.37
CA CYS A 110 0.78 7.99 11.10
C CYS A 110 1.10 8.76 12.38
N THR A 111 2.21 9.50 12.38
CA THR A 111 2.60 10.40 13.46
C THR A 111 2.49 11.85 13.01
N MET A 112 1.82 12.68 13.81
CA MET A 112 1.89 14.14 13.75
C MET A 112 2.95 14.65 14.69
N ILE A 113 4.15 14.84 14.17
CA ILE A 113 5.23 15.47 14.91
C ILE A 113 4.92 16.95 15.18
N ASP A 114 5.24 17.41 16.39
CA ASP A 114 4.87 18.73 16.93
C ASP A 114 3.35 18.99 16.97
N GLY A 115 2.55 17.93 17.04
CA GLY A 115 1.10 17.99 17.17
C GLY A 115 0.59 16.92 18.14
N GLY A 116 -0.51 16.27 17.78
CA GLY A 116 -1.17 15.27 18.64
C GLY A 116 -0.45 13.92 18.77
N GLY A 117 0.68 13.70 18.09
CA GLY A 117 1.43 12.45 18.15
C GLY A 117 0.86 11.38 17.21
N ASN A 118 0.86 10.13 17.65
CA ASN A 118 0.40 9.00 16.84
C ASN A 118 -1.12 8.99 16.70
N PHE A 119 -1.64 8.66 15.52
CA PHE A 119 -3.07 8.60 15.26
C PHE A 119 -3.44 7.50 14.28
N VAL A 120 -4.73 7.16 14.26
CA VAL A 120 -5.37 6.34 13.23
C VAL A 120 -6.52 7.11 12.56
N VAL A 121 -6.66 6.93 11.25
CA VAL A 121 -7.83 7.34 10.46
C VAL A 121 -8.32 6.16 9.64
N THR A 122 -9.61 6.19 9.29
CA THR A 122 -10.23 5.09 8.54
C THR A 122 -11.04 5.58 7.35
N ALA A 123 -11.19 4.70 6.35
CA ALA A 123 -12.05 4.94 5.20
C ALA A 123 -12.58 3.62 4.61
N LYS A 124 -13.80 3.63 4.07
CA LYS A 124 -14.33 2.52 3.28
C LYS A 124 -13.84 2.55 1.83
N ASN A 125 -13.59 3.76 1.31
CA ASN A 125 -13.03 3.99 -0.01
C ASN A 125 -11.63 4.59 0.16
N PRO A 126 -10.57 4.00 -0.42
CA PRO A 126 -9.20 4.50 -0.26
C PRO A 126 -8.97 5.87 -0.91
N ALA A 127 -9.84 6.29 -1.85
CA ALA A 127 -9.86 7.65 -2.39
C ALA A 127 -10.52 8.68 -1.43
N GLY A 128 -11.05 8.22 -0.30
CA GLY A 128 -11.75 9.02 0.70
C GLY A 128 -13.28 9.03 0.55
N PRO A 129 -13.97 9.78 1.43
CA PRO A 129 -13.40 10.57 2.52
C PRO A 129 -12.83 9.70 3.65
N TRP A 130 -11.75 10.17 4.25
CA TRP A 130 -11.16 9.59 5.46
C TRP A 130 -11.71 10.26 6.72
N SER A 131 -11.80 9.52 7.82
CA SER A 131 -12.25 10.02 9.12
C SER A 131 -11.34 11.13 9.66
N ASN A 132 -11.80 11.82 10.71
CA ASN A 132 -10.92 12.62 11.56
C ASN A 132 -9.99 11.69 12.37
N PRO A 133 -8.82 12.18 12.83
CA PRO A 133 -7.87 11.36 13.56
C PRO A 133 -8.41 10.91 14.91
N THR A 134 -8.21 9.63 15.21
CA THR A 134 -8.28 9.10 16.58
C THR A 134 -6.86 9.01 17.12
N TRP A 135 -6.56 9.81 18.14
CA TRP A 135 -5.22 9.89 18.73
C TRP A 135 -4.92 8.64 19.58
N LEU A 136 -3.71 8.12 19.44
CA LEU A 136 -3.23 6.92 20.12
C LEU A 136 -2.34 7.33 21.29
N PRO A 137 -2.56 6.81 22.51
CA PRO A 137 -1.76 7.15 23.70
C PRO A 137 -0.45 6.36 23.73
N ILE A 138 0.32 6.42 22.63
CA ILE A 138 1.62 5.76 22.48
C ILE A 138 2.66 6.78 22.01
N ASP A 139 3.85 6.70 22.59
CA ASP A 139 4.98 7.54 22.22
C ASP A 139 5.73 6.98 21.00
N GLY A 140 6.66 7.77 20.48
CA GLY A 140 7.50 7.39 19.34
C GLY A 140 6.90 7.76 17.99
N ILE A 141 7.52 7.24 16.93
CA ILE A 141 7.16 7.50 15.54
C ILE A 141 6.92 6.19 14.79
N ASP A 142 6.41 6.30 13.57
CA ASP A 142 6.23 5.20 12.61
C ASP A 142 5.27 4.09 13.12
N PRO A 143 4.06 4.45 13.59
CA PRO A 143 3.10 3.47 14.07
C PRO A 143 2.62 2.57 12.92
N SER A 144 2.46 1.29 13.21
CA SER A 144 1.93 0.29 12.28
C SER A 144 0.92 -0.60 12.99
N LEU A 145 -0.18 -0.93 12.32
CA LEU A 145 -1.13 -1.94 12.78
C LEU A 145 -0.83 -3.29 12.15
N TYR A 146 -1.04 -4.33 12.94
CA TYR A 146 -1.07 -5.72 12.50
C TYR A 146 -2.39 -6.31 12.97
N PHE A 147 -3.12 -6.95 12.06
CA PHE A 147 -4.33 -7.69 12.41
C PHE A 147 -3.96 -9.16 12.43
N ASP A 148 -4.04 -9.77 13.60
CA ASP A 148 -3.72 -11.18 13.80
C ASP A 148 -4.93 -12.05 13.46
N ASP A 149 -4.68 -13.32 13.16
CA ASP A 149 -5.70 -14.29 12.77
C ASP A 149 -6.65 -14.63 13.94
N ASP A 150 -6.25 -14.33 15.18
CA ASP A 150 -7.08 -14.47 16.38
C ASP A 150 -8.02 -13.28 16.63
N GLY A 151 -8.03 -12.30 15.72
CA GLY A 151 -8.87 -11.11 15.77
C GLY A 151 -8.33 -9.97 16.65
N LYS A 152 -7.11 -10.09 17.17
CA LYS A 152 -6.42 -8.99 17.87
C LYS A 152 -5.74 -8.03 16.89
N SER A 153 -5.57 -6.79 17.34
CA SER A 153 -4.88 -5.72 16.62
C SER A 153 -3.92 -4.91 17.49
#